data_AF-A0A544QV76-F1
#
_entry.id   AF-A0A544QV76-F1
#
_cell.length_a   1.000
_cell.length_b   1.000
_cell.length_c   1.000
_cell.angle_alpha   90.00
_cell.angle_beta   90.00
_cell.angle_gamma   90.00
#
_symmetry.space_group_name_H-M   'P 1'
#
loop_
_entity.id
_entity.type
_entity.pdbx_description
1 polymer ?
#
loop_
_entity_poly.entity_id
_entity_poly.type
_entity_poly.pdbx_seq_one_letter_code
_entity_poly.pdbx_strand_id
1 'polypeptide(L)'
;MSMKKFIFPCIIAVFVIAVFSYTYIQKTHTFTLKESETIIKSEQIQPLLGTVKVSGDADTDVVFTDIKTGKKYTVGYITSGTSEKIKLKRGNWYTVTGRGNLTISPVNVRIE
;
A
#
# COMPACT_ATOMS: atom_id res chain seq x y z
N MET A 1 9.14 -43.91 -11.19
CA MET A 1 8.27 -43.00 -10.41
C MET A 1 7.94 -41.79 -11.29
N SER A 2 6.68 -41.61 -11.70
CA SER A 2 6.32 -40.60 -12.73
C SER A 2 6.62 -39.18 -12.25
N MET A 3 7.46 -38.43 -12.98
CA MET A 3 7.83 -37.02 -12.69
C MET A 3 6.61 -36.13 -12.40
N LYS A 4 5.45 -36.41 -12.98
CA LYS A 4 4.19 -35.70 -12.72
C LYS A 4 3.78 -35.75 -11.23
N LYS A 5 4.09 -36.83 -10.51
CA LYS A 5 3.74 -36.99 -9.07
C LYS A 5 4.53 -36.05 -8.15
N PHE A 6 5.70 -35.56 -8.56
CA PHE A 6 6.51 -34.60 -7.80
C PHE A 6 6.35 -33.15 -8.27
N ILE A 7 5.90 -32.93 -9.50
CA ILE A 7 5.65 -31.59 -10.04
C ILE A 7 4.47 -30.93 -9.30
N PHE A 8 3.37 -31.66 -9.07
CA PHE A 8 2.22 -31.13 -8.33
C PHE A 8 2.56 -30.62 -6.92
N PRO A 9 3.25 -31.37 -6.04
CA PRO A 9 3.64 -30.86 -4.73
C PRO A 9 4.65 -29.71 -4.81
N CYS A 10 5.54 -29.68 -5.81
CA CYS A 10 6.43 -28.52 -6.03
C CYS A 10 5.66 -27.24 -6.38
N ILE A 11 4.65 -27.33 -7.27
CA ILE A 11 3.81 -26.18 -7.63
C ILE A 11 3.08 -25.64 -6.39
N ILE A 12 2.51 -26.55 -5.58
CA ILE A 12 1.85 -26.18 -4.33
C ILE A 12 2.84 -25.51 -3.38
N ALA A 13 4.04 -26.06 -3.19
CA ALA A 13 5.06 -25.47 -2.32
C ALA A 13 5.48 -24.06 -2.77
N VAL A 14 5.71 -23.85 -4.07
CA VAL A 14 6.03 -22.53 -4.63
C VAL A 14 4.88 -21.53 -4.41
N PHE A 15 3.64 -21.98 -4.61
CA PHE A 15 2.46 -21.14 -4.38
C PHE A 15 2.35 -20.72 -2.91
N VAL A 16 2.56 -21.66 -1.99
CA VAL A 16 2.55 -21.40 -0.55
C VAL A 16 3.64 -20.37 -0.18
N ILE A 17 4.87 -20.52 -0.68
CA ILE A 17 5.96 -19.56 -0.45
C ILE A 17 5.61 -18.16 -1.00
N ALA A 18 4.99 -18.09 -2.18
CA ALA A 18 4.54 -16.82 -2.76
C ALA A 18 3.47 -16.12 -1.89
N VAL A 19 2.51 -16.87 -1.34
CA VAL A 19 1.51 -16.32 -0.42
C VAL A 19 2.16 -15.84 0.88
N PHE A 20 3.05 -16.63 1.47
CA PHE A 20 3.74 -16.24 2.70
C PHE A 20 4.60 -14.98 2.51
N SER A 21 5.37 -14.90 1.43
CA SER A 21 6.18 -13.70 1.13
C SER A 21 5.31 -12.46 0.92
N TYR A 22 4.18 -12.57 0.21
CA TYR A 22 3.25 -11.45 0.03
C TYR A 22 2.62 -10.98 1.35
N THR A 23 2.24 -11.89 2.24
CA THR A 23 1.70 -11.51 3.56
C THR A 23 2.78 -10.90 4.46
N TYR A 24 4.01 -11.39 4.38
CA TYR A 24 5.15 -10.83 5.10
C TYR A 24 5.42 -9.38 4.67
N ILE A 25 5.52 -9.12 3.36
CA ILE A 25 5.73 -7.77 2.81
C ILE A 25 4.61 -6.82 3.23
N GLN A 26 3.35 -7.25 3.17
CA GLN A 26 2.25 -6.42 3.64
C GLN A 26 2.39 -6.07 5.12
N LYS A 27 2.72 -7.03 5.98
CA LYS A 27 2.86 -6.76 7.41
C LYS A 27 4.01 -5.80 7.71
N THR A 28 5.15 -5.94 7.04
CA THR A 28 6.33 -5.11 7.31
C THR A 28 6.27 -3.72 6.67
N HIS A 29 5.55 -3.56 5.56
CA HIS A 29 5.45 -2.32 4.80
C HIS A 29 4.05 -1.70 4.87
N THR A 30 3.36 -1.90 5.98
CA THR A 30 2.15 -1.16 6.31
C THR A 30 2.52 0.05 7.15
N PHE A 31 2.10 1.23 6.72
CA PHE A 31 2.29 2.49 7.41
C PHE A 31 0.95 3.09 7.82
N THR A 32 0.87 3.66 9.01
CA THR A 32 -0.30 4.42 9.44
C THR A 32 0.09 5.89 9.60
N LEU A 33 -0.41 6.72 8.69
CA LEU A 33 -0.39 8.17 8.83
C LEU A 33 -1.42 8.54 9.88
N LYS A 34 -0.97 9.03 11.03
CA LYS A 34 -1.87 9.50 12.08
C LYS A 34 -2.25 10.96 11.86
N GLU A 35 -3.54 11.26 11.95
CA GLU A 35 -4.00 12.65 12.00
C GLU A 35 -3.52 13.28 13.32
N SER A 36 -2.95 14.49 13.24
CA SER A 36 -2.57 15.27 14.42
C SER A 36 -3.41 16.54 14.49
N GLU A 37 -3.84 16.93 15.69
CA GLU A 37 -4.81 18.01 15.92
C GLU A 37 -4.35 19.40 15.44
N THR A 38 -3.08 19.58 15.06
CA THR A 38 -2.48 20.89 14.78
C THR A 38 -1.81 21.02 13.41
N ILE A 39 -1.51 19.93 12.69
CA ILE A 39 -0.82 19.96 11.40
C ILE A 39 -1.38 18.86 10.49
N ILE A 40 -1.78 19.21 9.26
CA ILE A 40 -2.04 18.23 8.20
C ILE A 40 -0.70 17.55 7.90
N LYS A 41 -0.42 16.42 8.55
CA LYS A 41 0.79 15.66 8.27
C LYS A 41 0.66 15.00 6.91
N SER A 42 1.65 15.25 6.08
CA SER A 42 1.81 14.60 4.80
C SER A 42 3.13 13.85 4.81
N GLU A 43 3.08 12.54 4.65
CA GLU A 43 4.28 11.70 4.66
C GLU A 43 4.64 11.28 3.24
N GLN A 44 5.93 11.08 2.99
CA GLN A 44 6.41 10.62 1.70
C GLN A 44 6.46 9.09 1.66
N ILE A 45 5.75 8.51 0.70
CA ILE A 45 5.63 7.06 0.53
C ILE A 45 6.11 6.63 -0.85
N GLN A 46 6.65 5.42 -0.93
CA GLN A 46 7.08 4.79 -2.19
C GLN A 46 6.42 3.41 -2.34
N PRO A 47 5.63 3.18 -3.41
CA PRO A 47 4.99 1.89 -3.67
C PRO A 47 6.01 0.79 -3.99
N LEU A 48 5.84 -0.38 -3.36
CA LEU A 48 6.70 -1.54 -3.60
C LEU A 48 6.27 -2.40 -4.78
N LEU A 49 4.96 -2.61 -4.96
CA LEU A 49 4.39 -3.54 -5.95
C LEU A 49 3.61 -2.82 -7.07
N GLY A 50 3.67 -1.49 -7.12
CA GLY A 50 2.94 -0.65 -8.09
C GLY A 50 1.42 -0.56 -7.86
N THR A 51 0.91 -1.25 -6.84
CA THR A 51 -0.43 -1.08 -6.30
C THR A 51 -0.31 -0.84 -4.81
N VAL A 52 -1.09 0.11 -4.30
CA VAL A 52 -1.16 0.45 -2.89
C VAL A 52 -2.61 0.31 -2.43
N LYS A 53 -2.80 -0.38 -1.32
CA LYS A 53 -4.04 -0.42 -0.55
C LYS A 53 -4.00 0.72 0.46
N VAL A 54 -5.09 1.48 0.54
CA VAL A 54 -5.30 2.51 1.55
C VAL A 54 -6.62 2.28 2.27
N SER A 55 -6.67 2.53 3.57
CA SER A 55 -7.89 2.54 4.37
C SER A 55 -7.85 3.72 5.35
N GLY A 56 -9.01 4.29 5.66
CA GLY A 56 -9.16 5.37 6.63
C GLY A 56 -10.14 5.00 7.73
N ASP A 57 -10.02 5.62 8.90
CA ASP A 57 -11.02 5.59 9.97
C ASP A 57 -12.01 6.78 9.92
N ALA A 58 -11.80 7.70 8.98
CA ALA A 58 -12.68 8.81 8.70
C ALA A 58 -13.02 8.87 7.21
N ASP A 59 -14.19 9.41 6.92
CA ASP A 59 -14.64 9.67 5.56
C ASP A 59 -13.77 10.76 4.92
N THR A 60 -13.03 10.41 3.87
CA THR A 60 -12.08 11.34 3.25
C THR A 60 -11.71 11.00 1.82
N ASP A 61 -11.34 12.04 1.06
CA ASP A 61 -10.62 11.87 -0.20
C ASP A 61 -9.14 11.69 0.07
N VAL A 62 -8.60 10.53 -0.33
CA VAL A 62 -7.16 10.30 -0.28
C VAL A 62 -6.52 10.68 -1.61
N VAL A 63 -5.54 11.58 -1.53
CA VAL A 63 -4.79 12.09 -2.69
C VAL A 63 -3.31 11.74 -2.54
N PHE A 64 -2.76 11.13 -3.58
CA PHE A 64 -1.33 10.87 -3.74
C PHE A 64 -0.76 11.85 -4.77
N THR A 65 0.26 12.60 -4.41
CA THR A 65 0.92 13.57 -5.31
C THR A 65 2.34 13.11 -5.62
N ASP A 66 2.65 12.82 -6.89
CA ASP A 66 4.00 12.45 -7.31
C ASP A 66 4.96 13.64 -7.07
N ILE A 67 6.01 13.42 -6.29
CA ILE A 67 6.91 14.50 -5.85
C ILE A 67 7.70 15.11 -7.02
N LYS A 68 8.02 14.32 -8.04
CA LYS A 68 8.83 14.78 -9.17
C LYS A 68 8.02 15.57 -10.19
N THR A 69 6.78 15.15 -10.42
CA THR A 69 5.93 15.69 -11.50
C THR A 69 4.79 16.56 -11.00
N GLY A 70 4.48 16.52 -9.70
CA GLY A 70 3.29 17.15 -9.12
C GLY A 70 1.97 16.49 -9.52
N LYS A 71 2.00 15.38 -10.28
CA LYS A 71 0.79 14.72 -10.76
C LYS A 71 0.03 14.07 -9.60
N LYS A 72 -1.26 14.40 -9.51
CA LYS A 72 -2.17 13.89 -8.48
C LYS A 72 -2.88 12.61 -8.94
N TYR A 73 -3.01 11.68 -8.01
CA TYR A 73 -3.70 10.41 -8.16
C TYR A 73 -4.66 10.28 -6.97
N THR A 74 -5.96 10.34 -7.27
CA THR A 74 -7.00 10.35 -6.24
C THR A 74 -7.67 8.99 -6.19
N VAL A 75 -7.80 8.43 -4.99
CA VAL A 75 -8.55 7.19 -4.76
C VAL A 75 -10.07 7.45 -4.81
N GLY A 76 -10.46 8.68 -4.50
CA GLY A 76 -11.84 9.10 -4.30
C GLY A 76 -12.21 9.03 -2.81
N TYR A 77 -13.51 9.08 -2.55
CA TYR A 77 -14.08 9.03 -1.21
C TYR A 77 -13.92 7.63 -0.61
N ILE A 78 -13.16 7.53 0.47
CA ILE A 78 -13.05 6.31 1.28
C ILE A 78 -14.00 6.46 2.45
N THR A 79 -14.98 5.58 2.55
CA THR A 79 -15.82 5.47 3.76
C THR A 79 -15.01 4.86 4.90
N SER A 80 -15.19 5.38 6.12
CA SER A 80 -14.55 4.86 7.33
C SER A 80 -14.65 3.33 7.43
N GLY A 81 -13.51 2.69 7.72
CA GLY A 81 -13.40 1.25 7.83
C GLY A 81 -13.31 0.49 6.51
N THR A 82 -13.48 1.17 5.37
CA THR A 82 -13.28 0.57 4.04
C THR A 82 -11.85 0.73 3.56
N SER A 83 -11.48 -0.08 2.57
CA SER A 83 -10.16 -0.01 1.97
C SER A 83 -10.23 -0.04 0.47
N GLU A 84 -9.47 0.82 -0.17
CA GLU A 84 -9.41 0.98 -1.61
C GLU A 84 -8.01 0.71 -2.13
N LYS A 85 -7.90 0.39 -3.43
CA LYS A 85 -6.61 0.15 -4.09
C LYS A 85 -6.38 1.15 -5.21
N ILE A 86 -5.16 1.67 -5.28
CA ILE A 86 -4.73 2.56 -6.35
C ILE A 86 -3.43 2.07 -6.98
N LYS A 87 -3.35 2.22 -8.30
CA LYS A 87 -2.13 1.95 -9.06
C LYS A 87 -1.26 3.19 -9.06
N LEU A 88 -0.03 3.02 -8.60
CA LEU A 88 1.00 4.06 -8.56
C LEU A 88 2.26 3.52 -9.23
N LYS A 89 3.04 4.38 -9.88
CA LYS A 89 4.29 3.95 -10.50
C LYS A 89 5.27 3.46 -9.41
N ARG A 90 5.67 2.19 -9.50
CA ARG A 90 6.65 1.57 -8.60
C ARG A 90 7.96 2.37 -8.61
N GLY A 91 8.53 2.60 -7.43
CA GLY A 91 9.80 3.32 -7.27
C GLY A 91 9.69 4.86 -7.29
N ASN A 92 8.55 5.44 -7.68
CA ASN A 92 8.31 6.87 -7.51
C ASN A 92 7.92 7.19 -6.07
N TRP A 93 8.28 8.39 -5.61
CA TRP A 93 7.88 8.91 -4.31
C TRP A 93 6.64 9.78 -4.45
N TYR A 94 5.73 9.65 -3.50
CA TYR A 94 4.46 10.37 -3.46
C TYR A 94 4.27 10.96 -2.07
N THR A 95 3.74 12.17 -2.01
CA THR A 95 3.17 12.72 -0.79
C THR A 95 1.72 12.27 -0.69
N VAL A 96 1.31 11.72 0.46
CA VAL A 96 -0.08 11.31 0.71
C VAL A 96 -0.76 12.28 1.67
N THR A 97 -2.01 12.63 1.35
CA THR A 97 -2.86 13.51 2.16
C THR A 97 -4.27 12.95 2.24
N GLY A 98 -4.88 13.06 3.42
CA GLY A 98 -6.29 12.82 3.70
C GLY A 98 -6.59 13.04 5.18
N ARG A 99 -7.85 12.94 5.56
CA ARG A 99 -8.34 13.12 6.94
C ARG A 99 -8.38 11.79 7.69
N GLY A 100 -8.30 11.81 9.01
CA GLY A 100 -8.28 10.62 9.85
C GLY A 100 -6.94 9.89 9.78
N ASN A 101 -6.89 8.76 10.48
CA ASN A 101 -5.76 7.86 10.41
C ASN A 101 -5.82 7.05 9.12
N LEU A 102 -4.85 7.23 8.23
CA LEU A 102 -4.74 6.49 6.99
C LEU A 102 -3.74 5.35 7.13
N THR A 103 -4.17 4.13 6.85
CA THR A 103 -3.30 2.95 6.78
C THR A 103 -3.02 2.60 5.32
N ILE A 104 -1.74 2.50 4.95
CA ILE A 104 -1.26 2.43 3.57
C ILE A 104 -0.28 1.26 3.44
N SER A 105 -0.48 0.37 2.47
CA SER A 105 0.33 -0.85 2.30
C SER A 105 0.30 -1.41 0.86
N PRO A 106 1.37 -2.03 0.34
CA PRO A 106 2.73 -2.06 0.88
C PRO A 106 3.57 -0.89 0.35
N VAL A 107 4.15 -0.10 1.26
CA VAL A 107 4.94 1.10 0.94
C VAL A 107 6.21 1.22 1.80
N ASN A 108 7.25 1.81 1.23
CA ASN A 108 8.32 2.41 2.04
C ASN A 108 7.89 3.82 2.47
N VAL A 109 8.40 4.27 3.60
CA VAL A 109 8.12 5.59 4.16
C VAL A 109 9.44 6.31 4.37
N ARG A 110 9.48 7.59 4.03
CA ARG A 110 10.52 8.52 4.45
C ARG A 110 9.89 9.47 5.45
N ILE A 111 10.34 9.37 6.70
CA ILE A 111 9.99 10.32 7.76
C ILE A 111 10.94 11.51 7.57
N GLU A 112 10.37 12.68 7.30
CA GLU A 112 11.08 13.97 7.31
C GLU A 112 10.90 14.69 8.65
#